data_AF-A0A3C0EA27-F1
#
_entry.id   AF-A0A3C0EA27-F1
#
_cell.length_a   1.000
_cell.length_b   1.000
_cell.length_c   1.000
_cell.angle_alpha   90.00
_cell.angle_beta   90.00
_cell.angle_gamma   90.00
#
_symmetry.space_group_name_H-M   'P 1'
#
loop_
_entity.id
_entity.type
_entity.pdbx_description
1 polymer ?
#
loop_
_entity_poly.entity_id
_entity_poly.type
_entity_poly.pdbx_seq_one_letter_code
_entity_poly.pdbx_strand_id
1 'polypeptide(L)'
;MDELDKYRVLWEETCWTCKTEDFNFQCTDELTPLDRFIGQDRALDAIRFGLEVDKPGYNLFVTGLTGTGKTSAIKAHLESIIEDMERQEKSKPPCDWCYAHNFDDPDRPFALRLPAGEGKSLRSRMTYILALLREEMPKVFKSEQFEAERREMEEKGRLTTQEIMGALEQDARSQGFAVQMNQTGVTIFPMVENRAMSPEEYQALEEEQRKSVDEVRNQLMQQTQETMAKVREAEKESWDLIHDHERSAAEHRVADIFRPTVNAYENVPEVNHYLRHLADNVLDHLNLFKDD
;
A
#
# COMPACT_ATOMS: atom_id res chain seq x y z
N MET A 1 -51.95 -46.93 62.50
CA MET A 1 -52.79 -46.59 61.33
C MET A 1 -54.03 -45.88 61.84
N ASP A 2 -54.22 -44.58 61.68
CA ASP A 2 -53.41 -43.63 60.92
C ASP A 2 -53.74 -42.18 61.32
N GLU A 3 -52.92 -41.58 62.18
CA GLU A 3 -52.76 -40.12 62.18
C GLU A 3 -52.15 -39.59 60.86
N LEU A 4 -51.69 -40.50 59.99
CA LEU A 4 -51.12 -40.22 58.68
C LEU A 4 -52.19 -40.00 57.61
N ASP A 5 -53.41 -40.52 57.78
CA ASP A 5 -54.50 -40.36 56.79
C ASP A 5 -54.98 -38.90 56.70
N LYS A 6 -54.81 -38.10 57.77
CA LYS A 6 -55.14 -36.65 57.74
C LYS A 6 -54.22 -35.82 56.84
N TYR A 7 -53.07 -36.38 56.44
CA TYR A 7 -52.11 -35.75 55.53
C TYR A 7 -52.08 -36.45 54.16
N ARG A 8 -53.01 -37.39 53.92
CA ARG A 8 -53.07 -38.13 52.66
C ARG A 8 -53.70 -37.25 51.59
N VAL A 9 -52.90 -36.86 50.61
CA VAL A 9 -53.36 -36.19 49.39
C VAL A 9 -53.69 -37.26 48.36
N LEU A 10 -54.88 -37.17 47.77
CA LEU A 10 -55.28 -38.04 46.66
C LEU A 10 -54.37 -37.77 45.46
N TRP A 11 -53.95 -38.81 44.74
CA TRP A 11 -52.98 -38.64 43.64
C TRP A 11 -53.54 -37.72 42.54
N GLU A 12 -54.87 -37.71 42.36
CA GLU A 12 -55.58 -36.80 41.48
C GLU A 12 -55.36 -35.32 41.84
N GLU A 13 -55.23 -34.99 43.13
CA GLU A 13 -54.95 -33.63 43.62
C GLU A 13 -53.46 -33.27 43.53
N THR A 14 -52.59 -34.26 43.31
CA THR A 14 -51.15 -34.05 43.08
C THR A 14 -50.80 -33.81 41.61
N CYS A 15 -51.75 -34.04 40.70
CA CYS A 15 -51.53 -33.90 39.27
C CYS A 15 -52.18 -32.63 38.72
N TRP A 16 -51.40 -31.86 37.96
CA TRP A 16 -51.97 -30.83 37.10
C TRP A 16 -52.60 -31.48 35.87
N THR A 17 -53.85 -31.14 35.56
CA THR A 17 -54.57 -31.65 34.38
C THR A 17 -54.83 -30.51 33.39
N CYS A 18 -54.47 -30.74 32.13
CA CYS A 18 -54.79 -29.84 31.03
C CYS A 18 -56.05 -30.34 30.33
N LYS A 19 -57.10 -29.53 30.28
CA LYS A 19 -58.30 -29.85 29.51
C LYS A 19 -58.02 -29.62 28.02
N THR A 20 -57.89 -30.69 27.26
CA THR A 20 -57.61 -30.61 25.81
C THR A 20 -58.79 -30.09 25.00
N GLU A 21 -60.00 -30.10 25.57
CA GLU A 21 -61.22 -29.54 25.00
C GLU A 21 -61.17 -28.01 24.85
N ASP A 22 -60.26 -27.34 25.57
CA ASP A 22 -60.10 -25.87 25.53
C ASP A 22 -59.26 -25.41 24.32
N PHE A 23 -58.68 -26.32 23.54
CA PHE A 23 -57.85 -25.99 22.39
C PHE A 23 -58.65 -25.96 21.08
N ASN A 24 -58.39 -24.93 20.26
CA ASN A 24 -59.03 -24.74 18.95
C ASN A 24 -58.28 -25.43 17.79
N PHE A 25 -57.40 -26.39 18.08
CA PHE A 25 -56.57 -27.10 17.10
C PHE A 25 -56.49 -28.59 17.45
N GLN A 26 -56.29 -29.45 16.45
CA GLN A 26 -56.14 -30.90 16.67
C GLN A 26 -54.67 -31.34 16.71
N CYS A 27 -53.82 -30.73 15.87
CA CYS A 27 -52.38 -30.97 15.85
C CYS A 27 -51.59 -29.67 16.02
N THR A 28 -50.42 -29.74 16.68
CA THR A 28 -49.51 -28.59 16.81
C THR A 28 -48.96 -28.09 15.48
N ASP A 29 -49.02 -28.92 14.42
CA ASP A 29 -48.62 -28.53 13.06
C ASP A 29 -49.57 -27.50 12.43
N GLU A 30 -50.78 -27.35 12.98
CA GLU A 30 -51.77 -26.34 12.56
C GLU A 30 -51.44 -24.95 13.13
N LEU A 31 -50.53 -24.87 14.10
CA LEU A 31 -50.20 -23.63 14.78
C LEU A 31 -49.10 -22.88 14.02
N THR A 32 -49.31 -21.57 13.86
CA THR A 32 -48.24 -20.69 13.41
C THR A 32 -47.14 -20.66 14.47
N PRO A 33 -45.87 -20.91 14.10
CA PRO A 33 -44.76 -20.79 15.04
C PRO A 33 -44.73 -19.40 15.68
N LEU A 34 -44.47 -19.37 16.98
CA LEU A 34 -44.27 -18.11 17.69
C LEU A 34 -42.96 -17.46 17.23
N ASP A 35 -43.07 -16.23 16.76
CA ASP A 35 -41.97 -15.35 16.34
C ASP A 35 -41.37 -14.54 17.49
N ARG A 36 -41.85 -14.77 18.71
CA ARG A 36 -41.52 -13.98 19.91
C ARG A 36 -41.20 -14.85 21.11
N PHE A 37 -40.40 -14.31 22.03
CA PHE A 37 -40.20 -14.92 23.33
C PHE A 37 -41.50 -14.97 24.13
N ILE A 38 -41.79 -16.13 24.73
CA ILE A 38 -42.90 -16.29 25.66
C ILE A 38 -42.44 -15.84 27.06
N GLY A 39 -43.10 -14.83 27.64
CA GLY A 39 -42.90 -14.43 29.03
C GLY A 39 -41.58 -13.68 29.32
N GLN A 40 -40.94 -13.09 28.31
CA GLN A 40 -39.71 -12.31 28.46
C GLN A 40 -39.87 -10.89 27.89
N ASP A 41 -41.00 -10.24 28.19
CA ASP A 41 -41.35 -8.92 27.64
C ASP A 41 -40.24 -7.88 27.92
N ARG A 42 -39.69 -7.88 29.15
CA ARG A 42 -38.56 -7.01 29.51
C ARG A 42 -37.32 -7.21 28.64
N ALA A 43 -37.02 -8.45 28.26
CA ALA A 43 -35.85 -8.74 27.43
C ALA A 43 -36.07 -8.29 25.98
N LEU A 44 -37.29 -8.46 25.46
CA LEU A 44 -37.68 -7.98 24.13
C LEU A 44 -37.63 -6.45 24.05
N ASP A 45 -38.14 -5.76 25.07
CA ASP A 45 -38.08 -4.29 25.16
C ASP A 45 -36.63 -3.78 25.17
N ALA A 46 -35.74 -4.45 25.92
CA ALA A 46 -34.33 -4.09 25.99
C ALA A 46 -33.59 -4.34 24.66
N ILE A 47 -33.91 -5.43 23.96
CA ILE A 47 -33.37 -5.73 22.63
C ILE A 47 -33.85 -4.67 21.62
N ARG A 48 -35.16 -4.38 21.59
CA ARG A 48 -35.74 -3.36 20.71
C ARG A 48 -35.11 -2.00 20.95
N PHE A 49 -35.08 -1.54 22.21
CA PHE A 49 -34.43 -0.29 22.58
C PHE A 49 -32.96 -0.25 22.15
N GLY A 50 -32.20 -1.32 22.42
CA GLY A 50 -30.79 -1.40 22.06
C GLY A 50 -30.53 -1.34 20.55
N LEU A 51 -31.45 -1.88 19.73
CA LEU A 51 -31.36 -1.90 18.28
C LEU A 51 -31.91 -0.64 17.61
N GLU A 52 -32.82 0.09 18.25
CA GLU A 52 -33.36 1.37 17.77
C GLU A 52 -32.40 2.56 18.01
N VAL A 53 -31.43 2.41 18.91
CA VAL A 53 -30.44 3.47 19.19
C VAL A 53 -29.39 3.54 18.06
N ASP A 54 -29.63 4.43 17.10
CA ASP A 54 -28.67 4.76 16.03
C ASP A 54 -27.57 5.73 16.53
N LYS A 55 -26.75 5.29 17.49
CA LYS A 55 -25.58 6.03 17.97
C LYS A 55 -24.35 5.13 18.18
N PRO A 56 -23.15 5.60 17.80
CA PRO A 56 -21.93 4.85 18.05
C PRO A 56 -21.67 4.72 19.57
N GLY A 57 -21.09 3.59 19.97
CA GLY A 57 -20.72 3.29 21.36
C GLY A 57 -21.78 2.53 22.18
N TYR A 58 -22.97 2.30 21.62
CA TYR A 58 -23.99 1.45 22.23
C TYR A 58 -23.81 0.01 21.76
N ASN A 59 -23.60 -0.90 22.71
CA ASN A 59 -23.49 -2.33 22.46
C ASN A 59 -24.53 -3.07 23.30
N LEU A 60 -25.18 -4.08 22.71
CA LEU A 60 -26.13 -4.94 23.41
C LEU A 60 -25.42 -6.21 23.89
N PHE A 61 -25.48 -6.46 25.20
CA PHE A 61 -25.00 -7.71 25.80
C PHE A 61 -26.18 -8.52 26.33
N VAL A 62 -26.32 -9.76 25.84
CA VAL A 62 -27.45 -10.64 26.21
C VAL A 62 -26.94 -11.80 27.06
N THR A 63 -27.54 -11.97 28.24
CA THR A 63 -27.21 -13.03 29.20
C THR A 63 -28.45 -13.83 29.60
N GLY A 64 -28.26 -15.09 29.98
CA GLY A 64 -29.32 -16.00 30.43
C GLY A 64 -28.92 -17.46 30.32
N LEU A 65 -29.72 -18.34 30.94
CA LEU A 65 -29.45 -19.79 30.99
C LEU A 65 -29.22 -20.40 29.60
N THR A 66 -28.36 -21.40 29.53
CA THR A 66 -28.11 -22.14 28.28
C THR A 66 -29.38 -22.87 27.83
N GLY A 67 -29.62 -22.95 26.52
CA GLY A 67 -30.80 -23.63 25.95
C GLY A 67 -32.06 -22.78 25.84
N THR A 68 -32.04 -21.51 26.26
CA THR A 68 -33.22 -20.61 26.17
C THR A 68 -33.42 -19.95 24.80
N GLY A 69 -32.73 -20.38 23.73
CA GLY A 69 -32.96 -19.84 22.38
C GLY A 69 -32.54 -18.39 22.14
N LYS A 70 -31.69 -17.80 23.01
CA LYS A 70 -31.25 -16.38 22.95
C LYS A 70 -30.80 -15.92 21.57
N THR A 71 -29.89 -16.67 20.93
CA THR A 71 -29.35 -16.32 19.61
C THR A 71 -30.42 -16.32 18.53
N SER A 72 -31.28 -17.35 18.50
CA SER A 72 -32.35 -17.46 17.52
C SER A 72 -33.33 -16.30 17.63
N ALA A 73 -33.68 -15.92 18.86
CA ALA A 73 -34.61 -14.83 19.09
C ALA A 73 -34.02 -13.44 18.77
N ILE A 74 -32.73 -13.19 19.08
CA ILE A 74 -32.05 -11.96 18.66
C ILE A 74 -32.05 -11.87 17.13
N LYS A 75 -31.75 -12.98 16.44
CA LYS A 75 -31.73 -13.03 14.98
C LYS A 75 -33.10 -12.75 14.38
N ALA A 76 -34.17 -13.39 14.88
CA ALA A 76 -35.53 -13.15 14.43
C ALA A 76 -35.97 -11.69 14.64
N HIS A 77 -35.58 -11.06 15.76
CA HIS A 77 -35.86 -9.64 15.99
C HIS A 77 -35.07 -8.71 15.07
N LEU A 78 -33.80 -9.01 14.80
CA LEU A 78 -32.99 -8.27 13.82
C LEU A 78 -33.59 -8.36 12.42
N GLU A 79 -34.03 -9.56 12.00
CA GLU A 79 -34.69 -9.79 10.71
C GLU A 79 -35.98 -8.96 10.62
N SER A 80 -36.84 -8.98 11.65
CA SER A 80 -38.06 -8.15 11.68
C SER A 80 -37.76 -6.65 11.60
N ILE A 81 -36.71 -6.16 12.28
CA ILE A 81 -36.33 -4.74 12.22
C ILE A 81 -35.85 -4.37 10.82
N ILE A 82 -35.03 -5.23 10.19
CA ILE A 82 -34.55 -5.03 8.82
C ILE A 82 -35.74 -5.00 7.85
N GLU A 83 -36.67 -5.95 7.94
CA GLU A 83 -37.89 -5.97 7.11
C GLU A 83 -38.73 -4.70 7.28
N ASP A 84 -38.91 -4.22 8.51
CA ASP A 84 -39.64 -2.97 8.77
C ASP A 84 -38.91 -1.74 8.23
N MET A 85 -37.57 -1.70 8.32
CA MET A 85 -36.75 -0.64 7.72
C MET A 85 -36.81 -0.65 6.20
N GLU A 86 -36.84 -1.84 5.58
CA GLU A 86 -37.00 -2.01 4.13
C GLU A 86 -38.38 -1.54 3.67
N ARG A 87 -39.46 -1.95 4.37
CA ARG A 87 -40.83 -1.48 4.08
C ARG A 87 -40.99 0.03 4.19
N GLN A 88 -40.21 0.67 5.06
CA GLN A 88 -40.21 2.12 5.25
C GLN A 88 -39.25 2.87 4.32
N GLU A 89 -38.58 2.18 3.39
CA GLU A 89 -37.53 2.75 2.52
C GLU A 89 -36.40 3.46 3.29
N LYS A 90 -36.16 3.04 4.54
CA LYS A 90 -35.09 3.57 5.42
C LYS A 90 -33.87 2.67 5.47
N SER A 91 -33.95 1.46 4.91
CA SER A 91 -32.83 0.53 4.85
C SER A 91 -31.70 1.12 3.99
N LYS A 92 -30.50 1.22 4.57
CA LYS A 92 -29.27 1.59 3.86
C LYS A 92 -28.49 0.32 3.60
N PRO A 93 -28.12 0.01 2.34
CA PRO A 93 -27.34 -1.17 2.06
C PRO A 93 -25.97 -1.07 2.76
N PRO A 94 -25.42 -2.19 3.24
CA PRO A 94 -24.11 -2.19 3.86
C PRO A 94 -23.06 -1.69 2.87
N CYS A 95 -22.13 -0.88 3.35
CA CYS A 95 -21.00 -0.42 2.54
C CYS A 95 -20.03 -1.59 2.28
N ASP A 96 -19.42 -1.58 1.11
CA ASP A 96 -18.27 -2.42 0.82
C ASP A 96 -17.05 -1.84 1.55
N TRP A 97 -16.33 -2.67 2.29
CA TRP A 97 -15.05 -2.29 2.91
C TRP A 97 -13.91 -3.01 2.21
N CYS A 98 -12.98 -2.23 1.66
CA CYS A 98 -11.81 -2.75 0.94
C CYS A 98 -10.53 -2.27 1.62
N TYR A 99 -9.55 -3.15 1.75
CA TYR A 99 -8.20 -2.78 2.15
C TYR A 99 -7.34 -2.59 0.92
N ALA A 100 -6.74 -1.41 0.79
CA ALA A 100 -5.80 -1.08 -0.26
C ALA A 100 -4.40 -0.92 0.34
N HIS A 101 -3.38 -1.32 -0.42
CA HIS A 101 -1.99 -1.21 0.01
C HIS A 101 -1.63 0.28 0.20
N ASN A 102 -0.93 0.58 1.29
CA ASN A 102 -0.38 1.90 1.54
C ASN A 102 1.11 1.87 1.17
N PHE A 103 1.51 2.67 0.19
CA PHE A 103 2.88 2.70 -0.32
C PHE A 103 3.85 3.41 0.63
N ASP A 104 3.36 4.28 1.50
CA ASP A 104 4.19 5.02 2.47
C ASP A 104 4.39 4.23 3.77
N ASP A 105 3.38 3.47 4.19
CA ASP A 105 3.42 2.62 5.39
C ASP A 105 2.70 1.28 5.12
N PRO A 106 3.44 0.25 4.66
CA PRO A 106 2.87 -1.06 4.30
C PRO A 106 2.14 -1.77 5.44
N ASP A 107 2.49 -1.47 6.70
CA ASP A 107 1.85 -2.05 7.89
C ASP A 107 0.51 -1.37 8.22
N ARG A 108 0.17 -0.28 7.52
CA ARG A 108 -1.08 0.49 7.71
C ARG A 108 -1.85 0.64 6.40
N PRO A 109 -2.59 -0.39 5.97
CA PRO A 109 -3.37 -0.33 4.74
C PRO A 109 -4.49 0.71 4.82
N PHE A 110 -4.84 1.29 3.68
CA PHE A 110 -5.99 2.19 3.58
C PHE A 110 -7.30 1.39 3.66
N ALA A 111 -8.18 1.80 4.57
CA ALA A 111 -9.54 1.28 4.66
C ALA A 111 -10.47 2.14 3.78
N LEU A 112 -10.89 1.58 2.66
CA LEU A 112 -11.77 2.23 1.69
C LEU A 112 -13.23 1.84 1.97
N ARG A 113 -14.06 2.85 2.24
CA ARG A 113 -15.51 2.69 2.39
C ARG A 113 -16.18 2.99 1.05
N LEU A 114 -16.83 1.99 0.47
CA LEU A 114 -17.44 2.05 -0.85
C LEU A 114 -18.95 1.81 -0.76
N PRO A 115 -19.74 2.35 -1.71
CA PRO A 115 -21.12 1.93 -1.89
C PRO A 115 -21.22 0.42 -2.13
N ALA A 116 -22.36 -0.16 -1.79
CA ALA A 116 -22.60 -1.60 -1.93
C ALA A 116 -22.33 -2.08 -3.38
N GLY A 117 -21.48 -3.10 -3.53
CA GLY A 117 -21.12 -3.69 -4.83
C GLY A 117 -19.99 -2.98 -5.59
N GLU A 118 -19.59 -1.76 -5.19
CA GLU A 118 -18.51 -1.02 -5.86
C GLU A 118 -17.11 -1.60 -5.57
N GLY A 119 -16.93 -2.41 -4.53
CA GLY A 119 -15.65 -3.07 -4.26
C GLY A 119 -15.19 -3.98 -5.41
N LYS A 120 -16.13 -4.70 -6.02
CA LYS A 120 -15.85 -5.55 -7.20
C LYS A 120 -15.54 -4.70 -8.44
N SER A 121 -16.27 -3.60 -8.63
CA SER A 121 -16.06 -2.64 -9.71
C SER A 121 -14.66 -2.04 -9.63
N LEU A 122 -14.24 -1.58 -8.43
CA LEU A 122 -12.91 -1.02 -8.18
C LEU A 122 -11.82 -2.06 -8.49
N ARG A 123 -11.96 -3.30 -7.99
CA ARG A 123 -11.00 -4.38 -8.27
C ARG A 123 -10.80 -4.61 -9.77
N SER A 124 -11.89 -4.68 -10.54
CA SER A 124 -11.83 -4.89 -11.99
C SER A 124 -11.14 -3.73 -12.70
N ARG A 125 -11.42 -2.48 -12.28
CA ARG A 125 -10.75 -1.28 -12.80
C ARG A 125 -9.26 -1.26 -12.47
N MET A 126 -8.86 -1.74 -11.29
CA MET A 126 -7.46 -1.86 -10.93
C MET A 126 -6.70 -2.82 -11.85
N THR A 127 -7.28 -3.97 -12.15
CA THR A 127 -6.71 -4.92 -13.12
C THR A 127 -6.57 -4.29 -14.51
N TYR A 128 -7.56 -3.50 -14.93
CA TYR A 128 -7.53 -2.81 -16.22
C TYR A 128 -6.46 -1.72 -16.28
N ILE A 129 -6.33 -0.89 -15.22
CA ILE A 129 -5.25 0.10 -15.10
C ILE A 129 -3.88 -0.57 -15.25
N LEU A 130 -3.64 -1.68 -14.55
CA LEU A 130 -2.37 -2.40 -14.64
C LEU A 130 -2.09 -2.92 -16.06
N ALA A 131 -3.11 -3.45 -16.74
CA ALA A 131 -2.99 -3.90 -18.12
C ALA A 131 -2.64 -2.74 -19.07
N LEU A 132 -3.32 -1.60 -18.93
CA LEU A 132 -3.03 -0.40 -19.71
C LEU A 132 -1.64 0.15 -19.46
N LEU A 133 -1.19 0.19 -18.20
CA LEU A 133 0.16 0.64 -17.87
C LEU A 133 1.21 -0.23 -18.57
N ARG A 134 1.06 -1.55 -18.52
CA ARG A 134 1.99 -2.49 -19.20
C ARG A 134 2.01 -2.32 -20.72
N GLU A 135 0.87 -1.96 -21.32
CA GLU A 135 0.79 -1.80 -22.77
C GLU A 135 1.27 -0.42 -23.25
N GLU A 136 0.86 0.65 -22.56
CA GLU A 136 1.05 2.02 -23.03
C GLU A 136 2.37 2.65 -22.58
N MET A 137 2.89 2.29 -21.40
CA MET A 137 4.12 2.88 -20.88
C MET A 137 5.35 2.58 -21.74
N PRO A 138 5.58 1.34 -22.24
CA PRO A 138 6.69 1.09 -23.15
C PRO A 138 6.63 1.93 -24.43
N LYS A 139 5.42 2.25 -24.93
CA LYS A 139 5.24 3.05 -26.16
C LYS A 139 5.72 4.49 -25.98
N VAL A 140 5.62 5.03 -24.76
CA VAL A 140 6.15 6.37 -24.42
C VAL A 140 7.68 6.35 -24.52
N PHE A 141 8.32 5.36 -23.88
CA PHE A 141 9.77 5.25 -23.80
C PHE A 141 10.45 4.77 -25.10
N LYS A 142 9.72 4.04 -25.97
CA LYS A 142 10.20 3.60 -27.29
C LYS A 142 9.92 4.63 -28.40
N SER A 143 9.42 5.82 -28.07
CA SER A 143 9.19 6.86 -29.07
C SER A 143 10.53 7.44 -29.55
N GLU A 144 10.67 7.66 -30.86
CA GLU A 144 11.93 8.17 -31.44
C GLU A 144 12.37 9.51 -30.81
N GLN A 145 11.39 10.37 -30.51
CA GLN A 145 11.64 11.65 -29.85
C GLN A 145 12.24 11.45 -28.46
N PHE A 146 11.62 10.60 -27.63
CA PHE A 146 12.11 10.32 -26.28
C PHE A 146 13.49 9.68 -26.29
N GLU A 147 13.75 8.72 -27.20
CA GLU A 147 15.07 8.11 -27.32
C GLU A 147 16.15 9.09 -27.81
N ALA A 148 15.80 10.07 -28.64
CA ALA A 148 16.71 11.12 -29.08
C ALA A 148 17.05 12.07 -27.92
N GLU A 149 16.04 12.57 -27.20
CA GLU A 149 16.21 13.45 -26.05
C GLU A 149 17.01 12.76 -24.93
N ARG A 150 16.72 11.49 -24.63
CA ARG A 150 17.47 10.67 -23.66
C ARG A 150 18.95 10.53 -24.05
N ARG A 151 19.24 10.22 -25.32
CA ARG A 151 20.63 10.11 -25.81
C ARG A 151 21.38 11.43 -25.74
N GLU A 152 20.73 12.55 -26.02
CA GLU A 152 21.33 13.87 -25.89
C GLU A 152 21.70 14.18 -24.43
N MET A 153 20.82 13.85 -23.48
CA MET A 153 21.08 14.01 -22.05
C MET A 153 22.23 13.12 -21.57
N GLU A 154 22.24 11.84 -21.96
CA GLU A 154 23.32 10.90 -21.66
C GLU A 154 24.67 11.40 -22.20
N GLU A 155 24.69 11.89 -23.44
CA GLU A 155 25.90 12.42 -24.07
C GLU A 155 26.40 13.68 -23.36
N LYS A 156 25.50 14.59 -22.98
CA LYS A 156 25.85 15.80 -22.22
C LYS A 156 26.46 15.45 -20.86
N GLY A 157 25.88 14.48 -20.15
CA GLY A 157 26.44 13.96 -18.90
C GLY A 157 27.83 13.37 -19.11
N ARG A 158 28.00 12.54 -20.14
CA ARG A 158 29.28 11.93 -20.51
C ARG A 158 30.36 12.98 -20.82
N LEU A 159 30.03 14.01 -21.61
CA LEU A 159 30.94 15.10 -21.94
C LEU A 159 31.34 15.90 -20.70
N THR A 160 30.39 16.20 -19.80
CA THR A 160 30.67 16.91 -18.54
C THR A 160 31.66 16.12 -17.67
N THR A 161 31.46 14.82 -17.52
CA THR A 161 32.40 13.95 -16.79
C THR A 161 33.78 13.90 -17.47
N GLN A 162 33.82 13.86 -18.81
CA GLN A 162 35.07 13.89 -19.56
C GLN A 162 35.82 15.21 -19.41
N GLU A 163 35.13 16.34 -19.37
CA GLU A 163 35.75 17.65 -19.14
C GLU A 163 36.36 17.75 -17.74
N ILE A 164 35.63 17.31 -16.71
CA ILE A 164 36.10 17.28 -15.32
C ILE A 164 37.35 16.39 -15.19
N MET A 165 37.33 15.21 -15.82
CA MET A 165 38.47 14.28 -15.82
C MET A 165 39.65 14.77 -16.65
N GLY A 166 39.39 15.34 -17.82
CA GLY A 166 40.42 15.89 -18.70
C GLY A 166 41.21 17.01 -18.03
N ALA A 167 40.55 17.86 -17.25
CA ALA A 167 41.23 18.90 -16.46
C ALA A 167 42.20 18.28 -15.42
N LEU A 168 41.77 17.24 -14.71
CA LEU A 168 42.63 16.54 -13.74
C LEU A 168 43.82 15.84 -14.42
N GLU A 169 43.59 15.18 -15.56
CA GLU A 169 44.66 14.54 -16.33
C GLU A 169 45.69 15.55 -16.83
N GLN A 170 45.23 16.72 -17.31
CA GLN A 170 46.10 17.80 -17.78
C GLN A 170 46.94 18.39 -16.64
N ASP A 171 46.30 18.67 -15.49
CA ASP A 171 46.98 19.21 -14.30
C ASP A 171 48.01 18.23 -13.76
N ALA A 172 47.65 16.94 -13.64
CA ALA A 172 48.57 15.88 -13.25
C ALA A 172 49.77 15.77 -14.21
N ARG A 173 49.51 15.81 -15.51
CA ARG A 173 50.56 15.71 -16.54
C ARG A 173 51.52 16.89 -16.49
N SER A 174 51.03 18.09 -16.22
CA SER A 174 51.87 19.29 -16.03
C SER A 174 52.81 19.19 -14.83
N GLN A 175 52.42 18.41 -13.81
CA GLN A 175 53.19 18.13 -12.61
C GLN A 175 54.05 16.86 -12.73
N GLY A 176 54.08 16.21 -13.90
CA GLY A 176 54.88 15.00 -14.13
C GLY A 176 54.24 13.73 -13.60
N PHE A 177 52.90 13.67 -13.50
CA PHE A 177 52.15 12.48 -13.06
C PHE A 177 51.12 12.03 -14.10
N ALA A 178 50.86 10.72 -14.15
CA ALA A 178 49.77 10.12 -14.90
C ALA A 178 48.67 9.67 -13.94
N VAL A 179 47.41 9.95 -14.31
CA VAL A 179 46.21 9.49 -13.60
C VAL A 179 45.61 8.35 -14.39
N GLN A 180 45.28 7.24 -13.72
CA GLN A 180 44.60 6.11 -14.33
C GLN A 180 43.43 5.66 -13.47
N MET A 181 42.29 5.40 -14.12
CA MET A 181 41.19 4.68 -13.49
C MET A 181 41.41 3.18 -13.57
N ASN A 182 41.26 2.51 -12.43
CA ASN A 182 41.20 1.06 -12.34
C ASN A 182 39.95 0.62 -11.57
N GLN A 183 39.72 -0.68 -11.48
CA GLN A 183 38.53 -1.26 -10.84
C GLN A 183 38.42 -0.92 -9.34
N THR A 184 39.53 -0.53 -8.71
CA THR A 184 39.63 -0.16 -7.29
C THR A 184 39.59 1.35 -7.05
N GLY A 185 39.54 2.18 -8.10
CA GLY A 185 39.49 3.64 -7.99
C GLY A 185 40.50 4.34 -8.90
N VAL A 186 40.95 5.52 -8.47
CA VAL A 186 41.91 6.33 -9.23
C VAL A 186 43.32 6.13 -8.67
N THR A 187 44.28 5.81 -9.54
CA THR A 187 45.69 5.65 -9.17
C THR A 187 46.56 6.69 -9.87
N ILE A 188 47.55 7.22 -9.14
CA ILE A 188 48.43 8.30 -9.58
C ILE A 188 49.87 7.80 -9.63
N PHE A 189 50.50 7.90 -10.80
CA PHE A 189 51.87 7.43 -11.05
C PHE A 189 52.80 8.59 -11.41
N PRO A 190 53.97 8.73 -10.79
CA PRO A 190 55.00 9.66 -11.27
C PRO A 190 55.48 9.23 -12.66
N MET A 191 55.84 10.19 -13.50
CA MET A 191 56.32 9.96 -14.86
C MET A 191 57.81 10.28 -15.00
N VAL A 192 58.50 9.49 -15.83
CA VAL A 192 59.84 9.76 -16.33
C VAL A 192 59.80 9.68 -17.85
N GLU A 193 60.36 10.65 -18.57
CA GLU A 193 60.40 10.64 -20.05
C GLU A 193 59.05 10.31 -20.74
N ASN A 194 57.93 10.86 -20.25
CA ASN A 194 56.56 10.60 -20.74
C ASN A 194 56.03 9.15 -20.57
N ARG A 195 56.63 8.33 -19.71
CA ARG A 195 56.10 7.02 -19.29
C ARG A 195 55.94 6.95 -17.77
N ALA A 196 55.00 6.13 -17.30
CA ALA A 196 54.87 5.86 -15.87
C ALA A 196 56.17 5.24 -15.35
N MET A 197 56.68 5.78 -14.24
CA MET A 197 57.90 5.32 -13.58
C MET A 197 57.65 3.96 -12.91
N SER A 198 58.60 3.04 -13.03
CA SER A 198 58.52 1.75 -12.33
C SER A 198 58.86 1.88 -10.84
N PRO A 199 58.45 0.92 -9.99
CA PRO A 199 58.84 0.91 -8.58
C PRO A 199 60.36 0.94 -8.36
N GLU A 200 61.13 0.27 -9.23
CA GLU A 200 62.60 0.22 -9.17
C GLU A 200 63.23 1.58 -9.52
N GLU A 201 62.69 2.27 -10.52
CA GLU A 201 63.12 3.62 -10.91
C GLU A 201 62.82 4.65 -9.82
N TYR A 202 61.69 4.51 -9.16
CA TYR A 202 61.32 5.33 -8.01
C TYR A 202 62.27 5.13 -6.81
N GLN A 203 62.68 3.89 -6.55
CA GLN A 203 63.62 3.57 -5.48
C GLN A 203 65.06 4.00 -5.77
N ALA A 204 65.41 4.14 -7.05
CA ALA A 204 66.72 4.61 -7.48
C ALA A 204 66.89 6.14 -7.38
N LEU A 205 65.82 6.90 -7.12
CA LEU A 205 65.86 8.35 -6.91
C LEU A 205 66.60 8.70 -5.60
N GLU A 206 67.28 9.85 -5.60
CA GLU A 206 67.87 10.40 -4.38
C GLU A 206 66.80 10.76 -3.34
N GLU A 207 67.16 10.72 -2.05
CA GLU A 207 66.20 10.90 -0.96
C GLU A 207 65.45 12.25 -1.02
N GLU A 208 66.13 13.30 -1.50
CA GLU A 208 65.56 14.64 -1.67
C GLU A 208 64.58 14.69 -2.86
N GLN A 209 64.92 14.06 -3.98
CA GLN A 209 64.02 13.93 -5.13
C GLN A 209 62.78 13.11 -4.78
N ARG A 210 62.95 12.02 -4.03
CA ARG A 210 61.85 11.16 -3.60
C ARG A 210 60.86 11.91 -2.69
N LYS A 211 61.36 12.73 -1.75
CA LYS A 211 60.51 13.59 -0.90
C LYS A 211 59.69 14.59 -1.73
N SER A 212 60.32 15.23 -2.73
CA SER A 212 59.61 16.18 -3.59
C SER A 212 58.48 15.53 -4.40
N VAL A 213 58.71 14.32 -4.94
CA VAL A 213 57.71 13.54 -5.66
C VAL A 213 56.57 13.12 -4.73
N ASP A 214 56.87 12.69 -3.50
CA ASP A 214 55.84 12.32 -2.51
C ASP A 214 54.97 13.51 -2.08
N GLU A 215 55.53 14.73 -1.94
CA GLU A 215 54.78 15.94 -1.63
C GLU A 215 53.77 16.31 -2.74
N VAL A 216 54.24 16.32 -3.99
CA VAL A 216 53.37 16.60 -5.16
C VAL A 216 52.32 15.52 -5.33
N ARG A 217 52.69 14.23 -5.14
CA ARG A 217 51.75 13.11 -5.17
C ARG A 217 50.63 13.29 -4.15
N ASN A 218 50.95 13.68 -2.92
CA ASN A 218 49.96 13.87 -1.87
C ASN A 218 48.99 15.01 -2.19
N GLN A 219 49.48 16.12 -2.74
CA GLN A 219 48.63 17.23 -3.20
C GLN A 219 47.71 16.78 -4.36
N LEU A 220 48.27 16.09 -5.35
CA LEU A 220 47.51 15.59 -6.48
C LEU A 220 46.47 14.54 -6.07
N MET A 221 46.74 13.77 -5.01
CA MET A 221 45.80 12.83 -4.43
C MET A 221 44.61 13.53 -3.76
N GLN A 222 44.83 14.67 -3.08
CA GLN A 222 43.74 15.49 -2.55
C GLN A 222 42.89 16.10 -3.68
N GLN A 223 43.54 16.70 -4.69
CA GLN A 223 42.85 17.22 -5.88
C GLN A 223 42.03 16.13 -6.60
N THR A 224 42.59 14.93 -6.71
CA THR A 224 41.89 13.77 -7.29
C THR A 224 40.64 13.41 -6.48
N GLN A 225 40.69 13.44 -5.14
CA GLN A 225 39.51 13.18 -4.32
C GLN A 225 38.41 14.22 -4.52
N GLU A 226 38.78 15.51 -4.61
CA GLU A 226 37.85 16.60 -4.90
C GLU A 226 37.22 16.47 -6.30
N THR A 227 38.03 16.17 -7.32
CA THR A 227 37.54 15.92 -8.67
C THR A 227 36.61 14.72 -8.72
N MET A 228 36.92 13.64 -8.02
CA MET A 228 36.03 12.47 -7.93
C MET A 228 34.71 12.80 -7.23
N ALA A 229 34.70 13.73 -6.28
CA ALA A 229 33.45 14.22 -5.69
C ALA A 229 32.61 14.98 -6.72
N LYS A 230 33.24 15.86 -7.52
CA LYS A 230 32.57 16.58 -8.62
C LYS A 230 32.05 15.64 -9.71
N VAL A 231 32.78 14.59 -10.05
CA VAL A 231 32.30 13.58 -11.01
C VAL A 231 31.07 12.86 -10.47
N ARG A 232 31.08 12.42 -9.20
CA ARG A 232 29.89 11.81 -8.59
C ARG A 232 28.69 12.76 -8.56
N GLU A 233 28.94 14.05 -8.33
CA GLU A 233 27.90 15.07 -8.37
C GLU A 233 27.33 15.25 -9.79
N ALA A 234 28.19 15.36 -10.81
CA ALA A 234 27.78 15.45 -12.21
C ALA A 234 27.05 14.19 -12.70
N GLU A 235 27.50 13.00 -12.29
CA GLU A 235 26.82 11.73 -12.57
C GLU A 235 25.44 11.69 -11.93
N LYS A 236 25.32 12.16 -10.67
CA LYS A 236 24.03 12.26 -9.97
C LYS A 236 23.11 13.26 -10.67
N GLU A 237 23.59 14.45 -11.02
CA GLU A 237 22.79 15.45 -11.74
C GLU A 237 22.31 14.92 -13.10
N SER A 238 23.17 14.20 -13.83
CA SER A 238 22.78 13.56 -15.09
C SER A 238 21.73 12.48 -14.88
N TRP A 239 21.84 11.70 -13.80
CA TRP A 239 20.86 10.68 -13.44
C TRP A 239 19.51 11.31 -13.06
N ASP A 240 19.53 12.33 -12.21
CA ASP A 240 18.33 13.08 -11.78
C ASP A 240 17.63 13.70 -13.00
N LEU A 241 18.38 14.31 -13.93
CA LEU A 241 17.84 14.91 -15.16
C LEU A 241 17.12 13.88 -16.05
N ILE A 242 17.74 12.70 -16.26
CA ILE A 242 17.14 11.62 -17.04
C ILE A 242 15.88 11.09 -16.35
N HIS A 243 15.93 10.92 -15.02
CA HIS A 243 14.80 10.45 -14.24
C HIS A 243 13.62 11.44 -14.27
N ASP A 244 13.88 12.74 -14.11
CA ASP A 244 12.86 13.79 -14.20
C ASP A 244 12.25 13.85 -15.61
N HIS A 245 13.07 13.68 -16.64
CA HIS A 245 12.60 13.62 -18.03
C HIS A 245 11.68 12.41 -18.26
N GLU A 246 12.06 11.23 -17.76
CA GLU A 246 11.23 10.03 -17.78
C GLU A 246 9.90 10.23 -17.07
N ARG A 247 9.95 10.84 -15.88
CA ARG A 247 8.77 11.15 -15.07
C ARG A 247 7.82 12.07 -15.82
N SER A 248 8.33 13.17 -16.36
CA SER A 248 7.52 14.15 -17.11
C SER A 248 6.88 13.55 -18.38
N ALA A 249 7.63 12.70 -19.10
CA ALA A 249 7.10 11.99 -20.27
C ALA A 249 5.97 11.00 -19.88
N ALA A 250 6.09 10.37 -18.71
CA ALA A 250 5.12 9.41 -18.19
C ALA A 250 3.86 10.05 -17.59
N GLU A 251 3.99 11.23 -16.95
CA GLU A 251 2.93 11.89 -16.17
C GLU A 251 1.61 12.00 -16.92
N HIS A 252 1.63 12.52 -18.15
CA HIS A 252 0.43 12.68 -18.96
C HIS A 252 -0.24 11.34 -19.26
N ARG A 253 0.56 10.32 -19.59
CA ARG A 253 0.05 9.00 -19.93
C ARG A 253 -0.56 8.31 -18.72
N VAL A 254 0.11 8.38 -17.56
CA VAL A 254 -0.40 7.83 -16.30
C VAL A 254 -1.71 8.54 -15.91
N ALA A 255 -1.74 9.87 -15.97
CA ALA A 255 -2.96 10.63 -15.66
C ALA A 255 -4.14 10.23 -16.57
N ASP A 256 -3.90 10.07 -17.87
CA ASP A 256 -4.93 9.63 -18.83
C ASP A 256 -5.47 8.22 -18.53
N ILE A 257 -4.60 7.28 -18.13
CA ILE A 257 -4.98 5.90 -17.76
C ILE A 257 -5.84 5.89 -16.50
N PHE A 258 -5.52 6.73 -15.51
CA PHE A 258 -6.24 6.77 -14.22
C PHE A 258 -7.54 7.58 -14.29
N ARG A 259 -7.62 8.59 -15.17
CA ARG A 259 -8.74 9.54 -15.27
C ARG A 259 -10.13 8.87 -15.31
N PRO A 260 -10.40 7.80 -16.09
CA PRO A 260 -11.70 7.16 -16.11
C PRO A 260 -12.12 6.58 -14.75
N THR A 261 -11.16 6.08 -13.98
CA THR A 261 -11.43 5.51 -12.64
C THR A 261 -11.58 6.63 -11.61
N VAL A 262 -10.75 7.67 -11.66
CA VAL A 262 -10.90 8.86 -10.79
C VAL A 262 -12.28 9.49 -10.98
N ASN A 263 -12.73 9.68 -12.23
CA ASN A 263 -14.05 10.24 -12.52
C ASN A 263 -15.19 9.34 -12.02
N ALA A 264 -15.04 8.01 -12.11
CA ALA A 264 -16.04 7.07 -11.62
C ALA A 264 -16.21 7.13 -10.08
N TYR A 265 -15.18 7.55 -9.36
CA TYR A 265 -15.16 7.63 -7.89
C TYR A 265 -15.01 9.06 -7.37
N GLU A 266 -15.43 10.08 -8.14
CA GLU A 266 -15.31 11.49 -7.76
C GLU A 266 -15.89 11.79 -6.36
N ASN A 267 -17.00 11.11 -6.01
CA ASN A 267 -17.69 11.26 -4.73
C ASN A 267 -17.16 10.35 -3.60
N VAL A 268 -16.04 9.63 -3.81
CA VAL A 268 -15.41 8.76 -2.81
C VAL A 268 -13.97 9.23 -2.55
N PRO A 269 -13.76 10.20 -1.62
CA PRO A 269 -12.46 10.83 -1.38
C PRO A 269 -11.34 9.83 -1.05
N GLU A 270 -11.64 8.77 -0.30
CA GLU A 270 -10.69 7.75 0.13
C GLU A 270 -10.11 6.99 -1.06
N VAL A 271 -10.94 6.71 -2.08
CA VAL A 271 -10.52 6.05 -3.31
C VAL A 271 -9.65 6.99 -4.14
N ASN A 272 -10.06 8.24 -4.29
CA ASN A 272 -9.27 9.23 -5.05
C ASN A 272 -7.91 9.50 -4.41
N HIS A 273 -7.86 9.52 -3.07
CA HIS A 273 -6.60 9.60 -2.34
C HIS A 273 -5.71 8.39 -2.66
N TYR A 274 -6.22 7.17 -2.54
CA TYR A 274 -5.47 5.96 -2.89
C TYR A 274 -4.99 5.95 -4.35
N LEU A 275 -5.84 6.34 -5.31
CA LEU A 275 -5.49 6.38 -6.73
C LEU A 275 -4.36 7.37 -7.03
N ARG A 276 -4.29 8.50 -6.32
CA ARG A 276 -3.18 9.45 -6.44
C ARG A 276 -1.88 8.85 -5.92
N HIS A 277 -1.89 8.27 -4.72
CA HIS A 277 -0.72 7.58 -4.17
C HIS A 277 -0.23 6.45 -5.08
N LEU A 278 -1.15 5.71 -5.70
CA LEU A 278 -0.81 4.67 -6.65
C LEU A 278 -0.20 5.27 -7.94
N ALA A 279 -0.76 6.35 -8.47
CA ALA A 279 -0.21 7.01 -9.65
C ALA A 279 1.20 7.56 -9.39
N ASP A 280 1.43 8.19 -8.25
CA ASP A 280 2.75 8.65 -7.82
C ASP A 280 3.72 7.48 -7.67
N ASN A 281 3.29 6.39 -7.04
CA ASN A 281 4.13 5.18 -6.90
C ASN A 281 4.52 4.59 -8.26
N VAL A 282 3.61 4.59 -9.25
CA VAL A 282 3.91 4.16 -10.62
C VAL A 282 4.97 5.07 -11.27
N LEU A 283 4.86 6.39 -11.09
CA LEU A 283 5.83 7.38 -11.60
C LEU A 283 7.20 7.27 -10.95
N ASP A 284 7.28 6.86 -9.69
CA ASP A 284 8.55 6.65 -9.00
C ASP A 284 9.21 5.31 -9.38
N HIS A 285 8.46 4.38 -9.99
CA HIS A 285 8.92 3.03 -10.35
C HIS A 285 8.78 2.72 -11.86
N LEU A 286 9.00 3.73 -12.72
CA LEU A 286 8.86 3.60 -14.17
C LEU A 286 9.75 2.51 -14.80
N ASN A 287 10.87 2.19 -14.15
CA ASN A 287 11.77 1.10 -14.58
C ASN A 287 11.06 -0.25 -14.71
N LEU A 288 10.00 -0.49 -13.94
CA LEU A 288 9.21 -1.73 -14.01
C LEU A 288 8.44 -1.91 -15.33
N PHE A 289 8.32 -0.83 -16.13
CA PHE A 289 7.57 -0.82 -17.38
C PHE A 289 8.46 -0.60 -18.61
N LYS A 290 9.79 -0.60 -18.44
CA LYS A 290 10.74 -0.40 -19.54
C LYS A 290 11.11 -1.71 -20.24
N ASP A 291 11.01 -2.85 -19.54
CA ASP A 291 11.41 -4.16 -20.04
C ASP A 291 10.20 -5.06 -20.32
N ASP A 292 9.75 -5.02 -21.59
CA ASP A 292 9.12 -6.10 -22.38
C ASP A 292 9.15 -5.71 -23.88
#